data_AF-A0A7J7MWC6-F1
#
_entry.id   AF-A0A7J7MWC6-F1
#
_cell.length_a   1.000
_cell.length_b   1.000
_cell.length_c   1.000
_cell.angle_alpha   90.00
_cell.angle_beta   90.00
_cell.angle_gamma   90.00
#
_symmetry.space_group_name_H-M   'P 1'
#
loop_
_entity.id
_entity.type
_entity.pdbx_description
1 polymer ?
#
loop_
_entity_poly.entity_id
_entity_poly.type
_entity_poly.pdbx_seq_one_letter_code
_entity_poly.pdbx_strand_id
1 'polypeptide(L)'
;MSYTDFEEKVKRTVYFDNLSPQVTPLVIKTALEQFGDVKDIIFIPNYVRTNSIPACALVEMENANQAKSVVFEVTKLPFMMSGMPRPARARPAEAQMFADRPQKPGFEVKCQWLDPKDPDFHVAKKLTVRSKRHVAEAAFALKYQLDKEEALSNAQADTLKSNHKKIELFDNLMHDGSHGRLARRYNVNILVLGTVDSARIFTIINDCKETIWPAIFPAPSFDVRALKPAQSVVFPAPVSWSGRIWGRTGCSFNENGNGTCETGSCGSSLKCTGAGETPASLAEFTLASPDFYDVSLVDGFNLPVVVTPINGYGNCSVAGCDGDLRPNCPKELAMTKGGKTVGCKSACEVFRSDEYCCKGVFGNPSTCQPTSYSKQFKTACPAAYSYAYDDPNSIKTCSGTDYIITFCSSR
;
A
#
# COMPACT_ATOMS: atom_id res chain seq x y z
N MET A 1 -31.61 -27.95 -9.85
CA MET A 1 -32.18 -26.61 -10.09
C MET A 1 -33.07 -26.69 -11.33
N SER A 2 -34.28 -26.12 -11.30
CA SER A 2 -35.11 -26.09 -12.51
C SER A 2 -34.47 -25.16 -13.56
N TYR A 3 -34.73 -25.37 -14.85
CA TYR A 3 -34.15 -24.51 -15.90
C TYR A 3 -34.62 -23.05 -15.77
N THR A 4 -35.83 -22.83 -15.25
CA THR A 4 -36.38 -21.50 -14.93
C THR A 4 -35.63 -20.83 -13.78
N ASP A 5 -35.27 -21.56 -12.72
CA ASP A 5 -34.47 -21.00 -11.61
C ASP A 5 -33.05 -20.65 -12.09
N PHE A 6 -32.50 -21.43 -13.02
CA PHE A 6 -31.22 -21.15 -13.64
C PHE A 6 -31.25 -19.87 -14.48
N GLU A 7 -32.29 -19.63 -15.27
CA GLU A 7 -32.43 -18.38 -16.04
C GLU A 7 -32.51 -17.15 -15.13
N GLU A 8 -33.17 -17.25 -13.99
CA GLU A 8 -33.20 -16.17 -12.99
C GLU A 8 -31.83 -15.96 -12.32
N LYS A 9 -31.09 -17.03 -12.04
CA LYS A 9 -29.69 -16.95 -11.59
C LYS A 9 -28.83 -16.19 -12.62
N VAL A 10 -28.91 -16.55 -13.90
CA VAL A 10 -28.15 -15.90 -14.98
C VAL A 10 -28.43 -14.39 -15.03
N LYS A 11 -29.69 -13.97 -14.89
CA LYS A 11 -30.09 -12.54 -14.92
C LYS A 11 -29.49 -11.71 -13.78
N ARG A 12 -29.21 -12.32 -12.63
CA ARG A 12 -28.59 -11.64 -11.47
C ARG A 12 -27.09 -11.88 -11.35
N THR A 13 -26.47 -12.54 -12.33
CA THR A 13 -25.02 -12.77 -12.37
C THR A 13 -24.32 -11.79 -13.33
N VAL A 14 -23.17 -11.28 -12.89
CA VAL A 14 -22.29 -10.41 -13.66
C VAL A 14 -21.01 -11.18 -14.02
N TYR A 15 -20.58 -11.10 -15.27
CA TYR A 15 -19.28 -11.61 -15.70
C TYR A 15 -18.24 -10.49 -15.63
N PHE A 16 -17.13 -10.78 -14.94
CA PHE A 16 -15.96 -9.93 -14.88
C PHE A 16 -14.81 -10.54 -15.69
N ASP A 17 -14.14 -9.71 -16.49
CA ASP A 17 -12.84 -10.03 -17.08
C ASP A 17 -11.73 -9.07 -16.64
N ASN A 18 -10.50 -9.43 -17.00
CA ASN A 18 -9.30 -8.66 -16.71
C ASN A 18 -9.03 -8.46 -15.20
N LEU A 19 -9.46 -9.42 -14.38
CA LEU A 19 -9.22 -9.44 -12.94
C LEU A 19 -7.83 -9.98 -12.60
N SER A 20 -7.09 -9.31 -11.70
CA SER A 20 -5.75 -9.76 -11.28
C SER A 20 -5.66 -11.27 -10.99
N PRO A 21 -4.60 -11.98 -11.42
CA PRO A 21 -4.39 -13.40 -11.08
C PRO A 21 -4.34 -13.70 -9.58
N GLN A 22 -4.12 -12.68 -8.75
CA GLN A 22 -4.07 -12.78 -7.28
C GLN A 22 -5.43 -12.43 -6.62
N VAL A 23 -6.48 -12.21 -7.41
CA VAL A 23 -7.80 -11.86 -6.87
C VAL A 23 -8.41 -13.06 -6.14
N THR A 24 -8.90 -12.83 -4.92
CA THR A 24 -9.61 -13.84 -4.13
C THR A 24 -11.11 -13.53 -4.11
N PRO A 25 -11.99 -14.51 -3.77
CA PRO A 25 -13.43 -14.23 -3.62
C PRO A 25 -13.71 -13.07 -2.66
N LEU A 26 -12.92 -12.96 -1.58
CA LEU A 26 -13.07 -11.90 -0.59
C LEU A 26 -12.82 -10.51 -1.18
N VAL A 27 -11.80 -10.35 -2.04
CA VAL A 27 -11.49 -9.07 -2.69
C VAL A 27 -12.64 -8.63 -3.61
N ILE A 28 -13.19 -9.56 -4.39
CA ILE A 28 -14.34 -9.27 -5.28
C ILE A 28 -15.57 -8.91 -4.44
N LYS A 29 -15.81 -9.63 -3.34
CA LYS A 29 -16.91 -9.33 -2.43
C LYS A 29 -16.79 -7.91 -1.86
N THR A 30 -15.66 -7.56 -1.26
CA THR A 30 -15.43 -6.22 -0.70
C THR A 30 -15.53 -5.11 -1.74
N ALA A 31 -15.08 -5.36 -2.98
CA ALA A 31 -15.20 -4.37 -4.06
C ALA A 31 -16.65 -4.14 -4.52
N LEU A 32 -17.53 -5.12 -4.33
CA LEU A 32 -18.92 -5.10 -4.80
C LEU A 32 -19.94 -4.83 -3.69
N GLU A 33 -19.53 -4.85 -2.43
CA GLU A 33 -20.37 -4.48 -1.27
C GLU A 33 -21.00 -3.09 -1.42
N GLN A 34 -20.33 -2.17 -2.13
CA GLN A 34 -20.88 -0.85 -2.45
C GLN A 34 -22.10 -0.88 -3.40
N PHE A 35 -22.27 -1.95 -4.17
CA PHE A 35 -23.37 -2.12 -5.13
C PHE A 35 -24.44 -3.11 -4.67
N GLY A 36 -24.17 -3.88 -3.60
CA GLY A 36 -25.12 -4.82 -3.01
C GLY A 36 -24.47 -6.09 -2.48
N ASP A 37 -25.30 -6.99 -1.96
CA ASP A 37 -24.85 -8.27 -1.41
C ASP A 37 -24.50 -9.26 -2.52
N VAL A 38 -23.30 -9.84 -2.39
CA VAL A 38 -22.81 -10.91 -3.27
C VAL A 38 -23.17 -12.26 -2.67
N LYS A 39 -23.94 -13.06 -3.41
CA LYS A 39 -24.36 -14.43 -3.03
C LYS A 39 -23.30 -15.47 -3.30
N ASP A 40 -22.71 -15.43 -4.48
CA ASP A 40 -21.77 -16.46 -4.93
C ASP A 40 -20.74 -15.89 -5.92
N ILE A 41 -19.54 -16.47 -5.94
CA ILE A 41 -18.44 -16.06 -6.82
C ILE A 41 -17.82 -17.32 -7.41
N ILE A 42 -17.95 -17.47 -8.73
CA ILE A 42 -17.43 -18.61 -9.48
C ILE A 42 -16.31 -18.12 -10.39
N PHE A 43 -15.09 -18.54 -10.12
CA PHE A 43 -13.99 -18.31 -11.05
C PHE A 43 -14.10 -19.26 -12.24
N ILE A 44 -13.98 -18.71 -13.45
CA ILE A 44 -13.95 -19.49 -14.68
C ILE A 44 -12.50 -19.93 -14.91
N PRO A 45 -12.18 -21.23 -14.77
CA PRO A 45 -10.84 -21.71 -15.00
C PRO A 45 -10.50 -21.65 -16.50
N ASN A 46 -9.24 -21.35 -16.79
CA ASN A 46 -8.74 -21.36 -18.17
C ASN A 46 -8.35 -22.78 -18.58
N TYR A 47 -9.26 -23.49 -19.25
CA TYR A 47 -9.04 -24.88 -19.67
C TYR A 47 -8.03 -25.06 -20.81
N VAL A 48 -7.49 -23.97 -21.38
CA VAL A 48 -6.66 -24.01 -22.59
C VAL A 48 -5.20 -23.63 -22.31
N ARG A 49 -4.85 -23.11 -21.13
CA ARG A 49 -3.49 -22.64 -20.81
C ARG A 49 -3.00 -23.07 -19.43
N THR A 50 -1.69 -23.26 -19.30
CA THR A 50 -1.00 -23.65 -18.06
C THR A 50 -0.58 -22.48 -17.17
N ASN A 51 -0.57 -21.25 -17.68
CA ASN A 51 -0.09 -20.08 -16.93
C ASN A 51 -1.24 -19.12 -16.62
N SER A 52 -1.29 -18.70 -15.35
CA SER A 52 -2.28 -17.83 -14.72
C SER A 52 -2.34 -16.44 -15.35
N ILE A 53 -3.35 -16.20 -16.19
CA ILE A 53 -3.76 -14.87 -16.67
C ILE A 53 -5.24 -14.70 -16.29
N PRO A 54 -5.73 -13.45 -16.26
CA PRO A 54 -6.53 -12.86 -15.19
C PRO A 54 -7.82 -13.66 -14.95
N ALA A 55 -8.10 -14.05 -13.70
CA ALA A 55 -9.16 -15.00 -13.37
C ALA A 55 -10.55 -14.36 -13.60
N CYS A 56 -11.17 -14.62 -14.75
CA CYS A 56 -12.54 -14.22 -15.00
C CYS A 56 -13.47 -14.79 -13.92
N ALA A 57 -14.45 -14.01 -13.49
CA ALA A 57 -15.38 -14.42 -12.44
C ALA A 57 -16.82 -14.18 -12.85
N LEU A 58 -17.69 -15.12 -12.49
CA LEU A 58 -19.13 -14.94 -12.46
C LEU A 58 -19.51 -14.57 -11.03
N VAL A 59 -20.09 -13.39 -10.84
CA VAL A 59 -20.50 -12.89 -9.53
C VAL A 59 -22.02 -12.84 -9.48
N GLU A 60 -22.62 -13.66 -8.63
CA GLU A 60 -24.05 -13.66 -8.38
C GLU A 60 -24.41 -12.60 -7.34
N MET A 61 -25.21 -11.61 -7.75
CA MET A 61 -25.76 -10.58 -6.87
C MET A 61 -27.08 -11.06 -6.25
N GLU A 62 -27.53 -10.39 -5.18
CA GLU A 62 -28.80 -10.70 -4.53
C GLU A 62 -29.99 -10.61 -5.50
N ASN A 63 -29.97 -9.63 -6.42
CA ASN A 63 -31.03 -9.38 -7.38
C ASN A 63 -30.53 -8.78 -8.71
N ALA A 64 -31.36 -8.88 -9.76
CA ALA A 64 -31.00 -8.48 -11.13
C ALA A 64 -30.77 -6.96 -11.29
N ASN A 65 -31.35 -6.13 -10.42
CA ASN A 65 -31.15 -4.69 -10.45
C ASN A 65 -29.76 -4.31 -9.97
N GLN A 66 -29.27 -4.92 -8.88
CA GLN A 66 -27.88 -4.76 -8.43
C GLN A 66 -26.89 -5.19 -9.52
N ALA A 67 -27.12 -6.33 -10.17
CA ALA A 67 -26.29 -6.79 -11.29
C ALA A 67 -26.20 -5.76 -12.44
N LYS A 68 -27.33 -5.11 -12.80
CA LYS A 68 -27.35 -4.04 -13.80
C LYS A 68 -26.59 -2.79 -13.35
N SER A 69 -26.73 -2.39 -12.09
CA SER A 69 -26.00 -1.26 -11.52
C SER A 69 -24.49 -1.49 -11.57
N VAL A 70 -24.03 -2.69 -11.17
CA VAL A 70 -22.62 -3.07 -11.25
C VAL A 70 -22.08 -2.94 -12.68
N VAL A 71 -22.78 -3.50 -13.67
CA VAL A 71 -22.36 -3.42 -15.08
C VAL A 71 -22.30 -1.96 -15.55
N PHE A 72 -23.29 -1.15 -15.20
CA PHE A 72 -23.35 0.26 -15.60
C PHE A 72 -22.20 1.09 -15.02
N GLU A 73 -21.93 0.93 -13.72
CA GLU A 73 -20.90 1.69 -13.02
C GLU A 73 -19.49 1.27 -13.44
N VAL A 74 -19.21 -0.03 -13.51
CA VAL A 74 -17.90 -0.55 -13.95
C VAL A 74 -17.60 -0.21 -15.42
N THR A 75 -18.62 -0.01 -16.25
CA THR A 75 -18.42 0.43 -17.65
C THR A 75 -18.11 1.92 -17.76
N LYS A 76 -18.59 2.74 -16.81
CA LYS A 76 -18.47 4.21 -16.87
C LYS A 76 -17.33 4.77 -16.02
N LEU A 77 -16.99 4.10 -14.93
CA LEU A 77 -16.00 4.55 -13.96
C LEU A 77 -14.90 3.49 -13.78
N PRO A 78 -13.66 3.91 -13.46
CA PRO A 78 -12.60 2.97 -13.12
C PRO A 78 -13.01 2.08 -11.94
N PHE A 79 -12.91 0.76 -12.11
CA PHE A 79 -13.27 -0.18 -11.06
C PHE A 79 -12.22 -0.16 -9.95
N MET A 80 -12.62 0.27 -8.75
CA MET A 80 -11.72 0.36 -7.61
C MET A 80 -11.65 -0.98 -6.89
N MET A 81 -10.45 -1.55 -6.77
CA MET A 81 -10.18 -2.70 -5.91
C MET A 81 -9.05 -2.36 -4.94
N SER A 82 -9.31 -2.48 -3.63
CA SER A 82 -8.35 -2.16 -2.57
C SER A 82 -7.76 -0.75 -2.69
N GLY A 83 -8.58 0.24 -3.04
CA GLY A 83 -8.16 1.64 -3.16
C GLY A 83 -7.39 1.99 -4.44
N MET A 84 -7.21 1.05 -5.38
CA MET A 84 -6.53 1.29 -6.65
C MET A 84 -7.48 1.09 -7.84
N PRO A 85 -7.46 1.96 -8.87
CA PRO A 85 -8.24 1.77 -10.08
C PRO A 85 -7.69 0.58 -10.89
N ARG A 86 -8.60 -0.29 -11.37
CA ARG A 86 -8.28 -1.49 -12.14
C ARG A 86 -8.99 -1.48 -13.49
N PRO A 87 -8.36 -1.98 -14.56
CA PRO A 87 -8.95 -2.07 -15.89
C PRO A 87 -9.87 -3.30 -16.04
N ALA A 88 -10.64 -3.61 -14.99
CA ALA A 88 -11.61 -4.71 -15.03
C ALA A 88 -12.81 -4.30 -15.88
N ARG A 89 -13.41 -5.24 -16.63
CA ARG A 89 -14.65 -4.98 -17.36
C ARG A 89 -15.75 -5.91 -16.84
N ALA A 90 -16.96 -5.38 -16.79
CA ALA A 90 -18.15 -6.12 -16.40
C ALA A 90 -19.14 -6.19 -17.58
N ARG A 91 -19.77 -7.36 -17.76
CA ARG A 91 -20.89 -7.56 -18.69
C ARG A 91 -21.93 -8.50 -18.07
N PRO A 92 -23.19 -8.48 -18.55
CA PRO A 92 -24.19 -9.46 -18.11
C PRO A 92 -23.71 -10.89 -18.39
N ALA A 93 -23.97 -11.82 -17.46
CA ALA A 93 -23.63 -13.22 -17.67
C ALA A 93 -24.54 -13.86 -18.73
N GLU A 94 -24.00 -14.84 -19.45
CA GLU A 94 -24.75 -15.64 -20.41
C GLU A 94 -24.84 -17.08 -19.93
N ALA A 95 -25.96 -17.76 -20.21
CA ALA A 95 -26.20 -19.14 -19.80
C ALA A 95 -25.08 -20.12 -20.19
N GLN A 96 -24.39 -19.85 -21.29
CA GLN A 96 -23.29 -20.66 -21.82
C GLN A 96 -21.96 -20.50 -21.06
N MET A 97 -21.87 -19.56 -20.11
CA MET A 97 -20.69 -19.36 -19.27
C MET A 97 -20.65 -20.26 -18.04
N PHE A 98 -21.77 -20.91 -17.69
CA PHE A 98 -21.93 -21.75 -16.49
C PHE A 98 -21.61 -23.21 -16.80
N ALA A 99 -20.65 -23.79 -16.08
CA ALA A 99 -20.27 -25.19 -16.23
C ALA A 99 -21.34 -26.17 -15.72
N ASP A 100 -22.11 -25.75 -14.71
CA ASP A 100 -23.18 -26.49 -14.04
C ASP A 100 -24.58 -26.27 -14.68
N ARG A 101 -24.62 -25.73 -15.90
CA ARG A 101 -25.86 -25.42 -16.60
C ARG A 101 -26.77 -26.66 -16.74
N PRO A 102 -28.05 -26.60 -16.31
CA PRO A 102 -29.01 -27.67 -16.55
C PRO A 102 -29.37 -27.82 -18.03
N GLN A 103 -29.73 -29.03 -18.43
CA GLN A 103 -30.12 -29.33 -19.81
C GLN A 103 -31.37 -28.53 -20.18
N LYS A 104 -31.32 -27.89 -21.36
CA LYS A 104 -32.45 -27.11 -21.86
C LYS A 104 -33.60 -28.09 -22.20
N PRO A 105 -34.83 -27.86 -21.72
CA PRO A 105 -35.97 -28.70 -22.07
C PRO A 105 -36.13 -28.78 -23.59
N GLY A 106 -36.23 -30.00 -24.13
CA GLY A 106 -36.42 -30.25 -25.58
C GLY A 106 -35.14 -30.43 -26.42
N PHE A 107 -33.95 -30.42 -25.83
CA PHE A 107 -32.69 -30.71 -26.54
C PHE A 107 -32.04 -31.98 -26.01
N GLU A 108 -31.90 -33.01 -26.84
CA GLU A 108 -31.13 -34.23 -26.54
C GLU A 108 -29.77 -34.14 -27.23
N VAL A 109 -28.68 -34.13 -26.46
CA VAL A 109 -27.31 -34.15 -27.01
C VAL A 109 -26.84 -35.60 -27.07
N LYS A 110 -26.67 -36.13 -28.29
CA LYS A 110 -26.06 -37.44 -28.51
C LYS A 110 -24.58 -37.25 -28.83
N CYS A 111 -23.71 -37.64 -27.92
CA CYS A 111 -22.27 -37.72 -28.16
C CYS A 111 -21.93 -39.13 -28.63
N GLN A 112 -21.33 -39.25 -29.82
CA GLN A 112 -20.85 -40.52 -30.35
C GLN A 112 -19.41 -40.36 -30.85
N TRP A 113 -18.59 -41.39 -30.62
CA TRP A 113 -17.26 -41.46 -31.21
C TRP A 113 -17.38 -41.72 -32.71
N LEU A 114 -16.79 -40.86 -33.52
CA LEU A 114 -16.74 -41.01 -34.98
C LEU A 114 -15.62 -41.99 -35.37
N ASP A 115 -15.98 -43.07 -36.07
CA ASP A 115 -15.03 -43.98 -36.69
C ASP A 115 -14.37 -43.30 -37.91
N PRO A 116 -13.07 -43.54 -38.20
CA PRO A 116 -12.41 -43.04 -39.40
C PRO A 116 -13.11 -43.34 -40.74
N LYS A 117 -13.98 -44.36 -40.80
CA LYS A 117 -14.77 -44.74 -41.97
C LYS A 117 -16.09 -43.97 -42.11
N ASP A 118 -16.47 -43.19 -41.10
CA ASP A 118 -17.70 -42.40 -41.12
C ASP A 118 -17.60 -41.25 -42.14
N PRO A 119 -18.64 -41.00 -42.97
CA PRO A 119 -18.63 -39.93 -43.97
C PRO A 119 -18.35 -38.54 -43.36
N ASP A 120 -18.74 -38.30 -42.11
CA ASP A 120 -18.54 -37.02 -41.42
C ASP A 120 -17.18 -36.89 -40.73
N PHE A 121 -16.35 -37.95 -40.73
CA PHE A 121 -15.01 -37.92 -40.13
C PHE A 121 -14.11 -36.83 -40.74
N HIS A 122 -14.26 -36.56 -42.04
CA HIS A 122 -13.52 -35.46 -42.70
C HIS A 122 -13.97 -34.07 -42.21
N VAL A 123 -15.26 -33.91 -41.91
CA VAL A 123 -15.80 -32.66 -41.33
C VAL A 123 -15.24 -32.47 -39.92
N ALA A 124 -15.24 -33.53 -39.10
CA ALA A 124 -14.64 -33.51 -37.77
C ALA A 124 -13.14 -33.17 -37.82
N LYS A 125 -12.40 -33.71 -38.79
CA LYS A 125 -10.98 -33.40 -38.99
C LYS A 125 -10.76 -31.94 -39.40
N LYS A 126 -11.58 -31.40 -40.31
CA LYS A 126 -11.55 -29.97 -40.69
C LYS A 126 -11.85 -29.05 -39.49
N LEU A 127 -12.87 -29.38 -38.70
CA LEU A 127 -13.22 -28.63 -37.49
C LEU A 127 -12.08 -28.66 -36.46
N THR A 128 -11.43 -29.81 -36.28
CA THR A 128 -10.27 -29.95 -35.39
C THR A 128 -9.12 -29.06 -35.82
N VAL A 129 -8.79 -29.04 -37.12
CA VAL A 129 -7.74 -28.15 -37.67
C VAL A 129 -8.10 -26.68 -37.48
N ARG A 130 -9.36 -26.31 -37.76
CA ARG A 130 -9.84 -24.92 -37.57
C ARG A 130 -9.80 -24.50 -36.11
N SER A 131 -10.18 -25.38 -35.19
CA SER A 131 -10.09 -25.15 -33.75
C SER A 131 -8.65 -24.91 -33.31
N LYS A 132 -7.71 -25.77 -33.74
CA LYS A 132 -6.27 -25.58 -33.46
C LYS A 132 -5.76 -24.23 -33.98
N ARG A 133 -6.18 -23.83 -35.19
CA ARG A 133 -5.82 -22.53 -35.77
C ARG A 133 -6.39 -21.36 -34.95
N HIS A 134 -7.67 -21.40 -34.58
CA HIS A 134 -8.28 -20.37 -33.73
C HIS A 134 -7.58 -20.26 -32.37
N VAL A 135 -7.16 -21.38 -31.76
CA VAL A 135 -6.40 -21.37 -30.51
C VAL A 135 -5.07 -20.63 -30.69
N ALA A 136 -4.35 -20.87 -31.79
CA ALA A 136 -3.10 -20.18 -32.09
C ALA A 136 -3.30 -18.68 -32.37
N GLU A 137 -4.33 -18.32 -33.16
CA GLU A 137 -4.66 -16.92 -33.46
C GLU A 137 -5.08 -16.15 -32.20
N ALA A 138 -5.91 -16.75 -31.34
CA ALA A 138 -6.29 -16.18 -30.05
C ALA A 138 -5.08 -16.06 -29.11
N ALA A 139 -4.13 -17.01 -29.17
CA ALA A 139 -2.90 -16.94 -28.41
C ALA A 139 -2.03 -15.75 -28.79
N PHE A 140 -1.89 -15.51 -30.09
CA PHE A 140 -1.18 -14.36 -30.63
C PHE A 140 -1.86 -13.02 -30.28
N ALA A 141 -3.18 -12.93 -30.48
CA ALA A 141 -3.95 -11.71 -30.18
C ALA A 141 -3.84 -11.31 -28.71
N LEU A 142 -3.89 -12.27 -27.78
CA LEU A 142 -3.72 -11.99 -26.36
C LEU A 142 -2.31 -11.49 -26.04
N LYS A 143 -1.28 -12.10 -26.62
CA LYS A 143 0.11 -11.64 -26.42
C LYS A 143 0.26 -10.19 -26.87
N TYR A 144 -0.27 -9.86 -28.04
CA TYR A 144 -0.25 -8.49 -28.55
C TYR A 144 -1.01 -7.49 -27.67
N GLN A 145 -2.12 -7.92 -27.04
CA GLN A 145 -2.85 -7.09 -26.07
C GLN A 145 -2.02 -6.84 -24.81
N LEU A 146 -1.38 -7.87 -24.25
CA LEU A 146 -0.52 -7.73 -23.06
C LEU A 146 0.66 -6.79 -23.33
N ASP A 147 1.34 -6.93 -24.46
CA ASP A 147 2.45 -6.05 -24.85
C ASP A 147 1.98 -4.59 -24.98
N LYS A 148 0.75 -4.35 -25.49
CA LYS A 148 0.14 -3.02 -25.55
C LYS A 148 -0.20 -2.45 -24.17
N GLU A 149 -0.74 -3.27 -23.27
CA GLU A 149 -1.07 -2.85 -21.91
C GLU A 149 0.19 -2.50 -21.11
N GLU A 150 1.26 -3.29 -21.25
CA GLU A 150 2.56 -3.00 -20.64
C GLU A 150 3.15 -1.68 -21.16
N ALA A 151 3.13 -1.47 -22.48
CA ALA A 151 3.57 -0.22 -23.09
C ALA A 151 2.77 0.99 -22.58
N LEU A 152 1.44 0.84 -22.44
CA LEU A 152 0.58 1.89 -21.91
C LEU A 152 0.88 2.19 -20.44
N SER A 153 1.06 1.15 -19.62
CA SER A 153 1.43 1.28 -18.21
C SER A 153 2.77 2.02 -18.03
N ASN A 154 3.78 1.66 -18.84
CA ASN A 154 5.08 2.34 -18.83
C ASN A 154 4.96 3.81 -19.24
N ALA A 155 4.19 4.12 -20.29
CA ALA A 155 3.93 5.50 -20.71
C ALA A 155 3.21 6.33 -19.63
N GLN A 156 2.25 5.74 -18.92
CA GLN A 156 1.56 6.38 -17.80
C GLN A 156 2.51 6.64 -16.63
N ALA A 157 3.37 5.68 -16.28
CA ALA A 157 4.37 5.84 -15.23
C ALA A 157 5.38 6.97 -15.56
N ASP A 158 5.81 7.06 -16.83
CA ASP A 158 6.71 8.13 -17.28
C ASP A 158 6.02 9.49 -17.30
N THR A 159 4.74 9.54 -17.67
CA THR A 159 3.92 10.76 -17.59
C THR A 159 3.79 11.23 -16.13
N LEU A 160 3.54 10.30 -15.20
CA LEU A 160 3.46 10.60 -13.78
C LEU A 160 4.79 11.15 -13.26
N LYS A 161 5.92 10.52 -13.59
CA LYS A 161 7.27 11.02 -13.23
C LYS A 161 7.53 12.41 -13.81
N SER A 162 7.13 12.65 -15.06
CA SER A 162 7.28 13.96 -15.72
C SER A 162 6.44 15.03 -15.02
N ASN A 163 5.19 14.71 -14.69
CA ASN A 163 4.32 15.62 -13.95
C ASN A 163 4.84 15.90 -12.53
N HIS A 164 5.35 14.88 -11.84
CA HIS A 164 5.97 15.03 -10.53
C HIS A 164 7.18 15.98 -10.60
N LYS A 165 8.07 15.82 -11.59
CA LYS A 165 9.18 16.76 -11.84
C LYS A 165 8.72 18.18 -12.12
N LYS A 166 7.60 18.36 -12.83
CA LYS A 166 7.02 19.70 -13.06
C LYS A 166 6.56 20.32 -11.76
N ILE A 167 5.87 19.56 -10.91
CA ILE A 167 5.41 20.03 -9.59
C ILE A 167 6.62 20.42 -8.73
N GLU A 168 7.65 19.57 -8.67
CA GLU A 168 8.90 19.86 -7.95
C GLU A 168 9.59 21.14 -8.46
N LEU A 169 9.62 21.36 -9.78
CA LEU A 169 10.14 22.60 -10.38
C LEU A 169 9.31 23.83 -9.96
N PHE A 170 7.98 23.71 -9.97
CA PHE A 170 7.10 24.79 -9.51
C PHE A 170 7.33 25.10 -8.03
N ASP A 171 7.45 24.09 -7.18
CA ASP A 171 7.70 24.27 -5.75
C ASP A 171 9.04 24.99 -5.51
N ASN A 172 10.10 24.60 -6.24
CA ASN A 172 11.40 25.27 -6.16
C ASN A 172 11.35 26.75 -6.61
N LEU A 173 10.63 27.05 -7.70
CA LEU A 173 10.44 28.42 -8.20
C LEU A 173 9.62 29.31 -7.24
N MET A 174 8.73 28.69 -6.45
CA MET A 174 7.96 29.38 -5.41
C MET A 174 8.81 29.68 -4.18
N HIS A 175 9.72 28.76 -3.78
CA HIS A 175 10.56 28.91 -2.60
C HIS A 175 11.76 29.88 -2.79
N ASP A 176 12.36 29.94 -3.99
CA ASP A 176 13.54 30.78 -4.26
C ASP A 176 13.21 32.26 -4.61
N GLY A 177 11.92 32.59 -4.65
CA GLY A 177 11.38 33.89 -5.02
C GLY A 177 11.54 34.26 -6.50
N SER A 178 11.99 33.34 -7.35
CA SER A 178 12.15 33.54 -8.80
C SER A 178 10.83 33.78 -9.49
N HIS A 179 9.73 33.17 -9.01
CA HIS A 179 8.37 33.44 -9.49
C HIS A 179 8.05 34.94 -9.46
N GLY A 180 8.37 35.65 -8.36
CA GLY A 180 8.09 37.08 -8.22
C GLY A 180 8.97 37.96 -9.10
N ARG A 181 10.24 37.57 -9.30
CA ARG A 181 11.17 38.25 -10.22
C ARG A 181 10.75 38.09 -11.69
N LEU A 182 10.33 36.89 -12.08
CA LEU A 182 9.85 36.58 -13.43
C LEU A 182 8.50 37.24 -13.70
N ALA A 183 7.56 37.20 -12.75
CA ALA A 183 6.26 37.87 -12.84
C ALA A 183 6.42 39.39 -13.07
N ARG A 184 7.33 40.03 -12.33
CA ARG A 184 7.68 41.46 -12.55
C ARG A 184 8.36 41.71 -13.89
N ARG A 185 9.27 40.82 -14.33
CA ARG A 185 10.01 40.97 -15.59
C ARG A 185 9.14 40.81 -16.83
N TYR A 186 8.16 39.91 -16.77
CA TYR A 186 7.25 39.61 -17.89
C TYR A 186 5.87 40.27 -17.73
N ASN A 187 5.67 41.08 -16.68
CA ASN A 187 4.41 41.76 -16.36
C ASN A 187 3.19 40.81 -16.35
N VAL A 188 3.36 39.63 -15.75
CA VAL A 188 2.31 38.62 -15.63
C VAL A 188 1.78 38.62 -14.19
N ASN A 189 0.47 38.81 -14.02
CA ASN A 189 -0.20 38.65 -12.73
C ASN A 189 -0.47 37.17 -12.48
N ILE A 190 0.34 36.54 -11.63
CA ILE A 190 0.14 35.15 -11.21
C ILE A 190 -0.75 35.17 -9.96
N LEU A 191 -2.03 34.85 -10.14
CA LEU A 191 -2.97 34.59 -9.05
C LEU A 191 -2.82 33.12 -8.63
N VAL A 192 -2.14 32.87 -7.52
CA VAL A 192 -2.04 31.53 -6.93
C VAL A 192 -3.37 31.24 -6.22
N LEU A 193 -4.31 30.60 -6.93
CA LEU A 193 -5.48 29.98 -6.32
C LEU A 193 -5.06 28.61 -5.78
N GLY A 194 -4.48 28.60 -4.58
CA GLY A 194 -4.13 27.39 -3.85
C GLY A 194 -4.56 27.54 -2.39
N THR A 195 -5.17 26.51 -1.83
CA THR A 195 -5.20 26.33 -0.38
C THR A 195 -3.77 26.48 0.13
N VAL A 196 -3.54 27.39 1.07
CA VAL A 196 -2.21 27.64 1.62
C VAL A 196 -1.79 26.42 2.43
N ASP A 197 -1.15 25.44 1.78
CA ASP A 197 -0.50 24.36 2.51
C ASP A 197 0.84 24.90 3.02
N SER A 198 0.94 25.04 4.33
CA SER A 198 2.06 25.71 4.99
C SER A 198 3.18 24.73 5.31
N ALA A 199 4.43 25.20 5.31
CA ALA A 199 5.51 24.46 5.97
C ALA A 199 5.10 24.15 7.42
N ARG A 200 5.53 23.00 7.94
CA ARG A 200 5.30 22.61 9.34
C ARG A 200 6.59 22.69 10.11
N ILE A 201 6.49 23.12 11.36
CA ILE A 201 7.62 23.19 12.27
C ILE A 201 7.64 21.93 13.14
N PHE A 202 8.74 21.21 13.07
CA PHE A 202 9.02 20.08 13.96
C PHE A 202 9.98 20.51 15.04
N THR A 203 9.53 20.50 16.29
CA THR A 203 10.38 20.71 17.47
C THR A 203 10.77 19.37 18.05
N ILE A 204 12.05 19.00 17.93
CA ILE A 204 12.57 17.72 18.40
C ILE A 204 13.24 17.94 19.76
N ILE A 205 12.80 17.23 20.78
CA ILE A 205 13.23 17.39 22.18
C ILE A 205 13.83 16.08 22.69
N ASN A 206 14.96 16.18 23.39
CA ASN A 206 15.56 15.06 24.11
C ASN A 206 15.26 15.12 25.61
N ASP A 207 14.27 14.35 26.08
CA ASP A 207 14.02 14.16 27.52
C ASP A 207 14.72 12.90 28.07
N CYS A 208 15.51 12.22 27.25
CA CYS A 208 16.30 11.09 27.70
C CYS A 208 17.42 11.55 28.65
N LYS A 209 17.85 10.65 29.53
CA LYS A 209 19.02 10.88 30.42
C LYS A 209 20.36 10.83 29.68
N GLU A 210 20.35 10.35 28.44
CA GLU A 210 21.52 10.21 27.58
C GLU A 210 21.45 11.16 26.39
N THR A 211 22.61 11.42 25.78
CA THR A 211 22.68 12.20 24.54
C THR A 211 22.13 11.36 23.39
N ILE A 212 21.28 11.97 22.57
CA ILE A 212 20.77 11.37 21.33
C ILE A 212 21.24 12.16 20.12
N TRP A 213 21.27 11.50 18.96
CA TRP A 213 21.51 12.15 17.67
C TRP A 213 20.27 11.96 16.81
N PRO A 214 19.36 12.94 16.76
CA PRO A 214 18.21 12.87 15.88
C PRO A 214 18.65 12.65 14.43
N ALA A 215 17.87 11.86 13.74
CA ALA A 215 18.03 11.54 12.34
C ALA A 215 16.70 11.78 11.64
N ILE A 216 16.76 12.38 10.46
CA ILE A 216 15.59 12.75 9.66
C ILE A 216 15.88 12.34 8.22
N PHE A 217 14.91 11.72 7.57
CA PHE A 217 15.00 11.39 6.15
C PHE A 217 13.63 11.49 5.47
N PRO A 218 13.52 12.18 4.32
CA PRO A 218 14.54 13.03 3.69
C PRO A 218 14.69 14.38 4.42
N ALA A 219 15.93 14.90 4.56
CA ALA A 219 16.17 16.20 5.21
C ALA A 219 17.41 16.91 4.65
N PRO A 220 17.33 17.52 3.46
CA PRO A 220 18.49 18.08 2.78
C PRO A 220 19.12 19.28 3.50
N SER A 221 18.33 20.06 4.25
CA SER A 221 18.73 21.30 4.92
C SER A 221 18.84 21.20 6.44
N PHE A 222 18.67 20.01 7.02
CA PHE A 222 18.68 19.85 8.48
C PHE A 222 20.12 19.88 9.04
N ASP A 223 20.37 20.77 10.00
CA ASP A 223 21.63 20.86 10.71
C ASP A 223 21.68 19.82 11.85
N VAL A 224 22.06 18.60 11.47
CA VAL A 224 22.13 17.45 12.37
C VAL A 224 23.18 17.71 13.47
N ARG A 225 22.73 17.66 14.73
CA ARG A 225 23.58 17.83 15.91
C ARG A 225 23.24 16.81 17.00
N ALA A 226 24.17 16.61 17.92
CA ALA A 226 23.90 15.89 19.16
C ALA A 226 22.97 16.72 20.05
N LEU A 227 21.93 16.11 20.61
CA LEU A 227 21.08 16.70 21.64
C LEU A 227 21.43 16.08 22.99
N LYS A 228 21.98 16.90 23.89
CA LYS A 228 22.12 16.55 25.31
C LYS A 228 20.74 16.50 25.97
N PRO A 229 20.62 15.90 27.17
CA PRO A 229 19.37 15.94 27.94
C PRO A 229 18.81 17.37 28.05
N ALA A 230 17.49 17.49 27.89
CA ALA A 230 16.71 18.73 27.86
C ALA A 230 17.05 19.71 26.71
N GLN A 231 17.83 19.30 25.70
CA GLN A 231 18.04 20.12 24.51
C GLN A 231 16.99 19.84 23.44
N SER A 232 16.76 20.85 22.59
CA SER A 232 15.89 20.74 21.43
C SER A 232 16.56 21.27 20.16
N VAL A 233 15.98 20.87 19.03
CA VAL A 233 16.31 21.42 17.71
C VAL A 233 15.03 21.54 16.90
N VAL A 234 15.00 22.51 16.00
CA VAL A 234 13.87 22.74 15.11
C VAL A 234 14.22 22.27 13.71
N PHE A 235 13.30 21.52 13.10
CA PHE A 235 13.33 21.15 11.69
C PHE A 235 12.12 21.79 10.98
N PRO A 236 12.34 22.80 10.12
CA PRO A 236 11.29 23.29 9.24
C PRO A 236 11.11 22.34 8.06
N ALA A 237 10.04 21.56 8.07
CA ALA A 237 9.75 20.63 6.98
C ALA A 237 9.11 21.36 5.79
N PRO A 238 9.49 21.01 4.55
CA PRO A 238 8.87 21.59 3.36
C PRO A 238 7.39 21.20 3.27
N VAL A 239 6.64 21.94 2.45
CA VAL A 239 5.25 21.62 2.14
C VAL A 239 5.18 20.23 1.49
N SER A 240 4.14 19.45 1.79
CA SER A 240 3.97 18.08 1.30
C SER A 240 5.11 17.11 1.67
N TRP A 241 5.90 17.42 2.71
CA TRP A 241 6.98 16.55 3.14
C TRP A 241 6.44 15.18 3.59
N SER A 242 7.04 14.11 3.07
CA SER A 242 6.84 12.77 3.60
C SER A 242 8.17 12.18 4.00
N GLY A 243 8.26 11.73 5.25
CA GLY A 243 9.50 11.25 5.80
C GLY A 243 9.37 10.72 7.22
N ARG A 244 10.53 10.45 7.81
CA ARG A 244 10.64 9.83 9.13
C ARG A 244 11.69 10.53 9.99
N ILE A 245 11.45 10.52 11.29
CA ILE A 245 12.33 11.08 12.33
C ILE A 245 12.57 9.99 13.37
N TRP A 246 13.83 9.78 13.76
CA TRP A 246 14.21 8.81 14.78
C TRP A 246 15.42 9.27 15.59
N GLY A 247 15.65 8.64 16.74
CA GLY A 247 16.77 8.94 17.63
C GLY A 247 17.87 7.89 17.51
N ARG A 248 19.13 8.32 17.39
CA ARG A 248 20.31 7.44 17.43
C ARG A 248 20.99 7.52 18.79
N THR A 249 21.53 6.40 19.28
CA THR A 249 22.20 6.31 20.58
C THR A 249 23.63 5.77 20.47
N GLY A 250 24.47 6.09 21.46
CA GLY A 250 25.85 5.61 21.55
C GLY A 250 26.72 6.02 20.36
N CYS A 251 26.47 7.18 19.78
CA CYS A 251 27.18 7.62 18.57
C CYS A 251 28.55 8.22 18.87
N SER A 252 29.49 8.00 17.96
CA SER A 252 30.80 8.66 17.94
C SER A 252 31.13 9.08 16.52
N PHE A 253 31.18 10.40 16.28
CA PHE A 253 31.52 11.01 15.00
C PHE A 253 32.81 11.83 15.12
N ASN A 254 33.65 11.79 14.09
CA ASN A 254 34.82 12.67 13.97
C ASN A 254 34.42 14.05 13.44
N GLU A 255 35.40 14.96 13.34
CA GLU A 255 35.20 16.34 12.85
C GLU A 255 34.64 16.41 11.41
N ASN A 256 34.89 15.38 10.60
CA ASN A 256 34.37 15.25 9.24
C ASN A 256 32.93 14.70 9.20
N GLY A 257 32.29 14.48 10.36
CA GLY A 257 30.95 13.93 10.46
C GLY A 257 30.87 12.44 10.13
N ASN A 258 31.99 11.71 10.13
CA ASN A 258 32.04 10.27 9.91
C ASN A 258 32.15 9.51 11.23
N GLY A 259 31.38 8.43 11.39
CA GLY A 259 31.23 7.75 12.67
C GLY A 259 30.27 6.58 12.62
N THR A 260 29.92 6.07 13.79
CA THR A 260 28.94 4.98 13.95
C THR A 260 28.07 5.23 15.17
N CYS A 261 26.89 4.60 15.19
CA CYS A 261 25.96 4.60 16.32
C CYS A 261 25.64 3.17 16.73
N GLU A 262 25.21 2.98 17.97
CA GLU A 262 24.84 1.65 18.50
C GLU A 262 23.46 1.22 18.01
N THR A 263 22.52 2.16 17.95
CA THR A 263 21.16 1.94 17.45
C THR A 263 20.75 3.07 16.51
N GLY A 264 19.88 2.76 15.54
CA GLY A 264 19.36 3.73 14.57
C GLY A 264 20.41 4.30 13.62
N SER A 265 21.59 3.68 13.48
CA SER A 265 22.65 4.15 12.57
C SER A 265 22.11 4.34 11.15
N CYS A 266 22.63 5.30 10.38
CA CYS A 266 22.18 5.54 9.00
C CYS A 266 23.34 5.50 8.01
N GLY A 267 24.22 4.52 8.24
CA GLY A 267 25.54 4.43 7.62
C GLY A 267 26.61 5.15 8.43
N SER A 268 27.71 5.51 7.76
CA SER A 268 28.87 6.10 8.43
C SER A 268 28.78 7.62 8.62
N SER A 269 27.73 8.28 8.13
CA SER A 269 27.62 9.74 8.13
C SER A 269 26.70 10.25 9.23
N LEU A 270 27.05 11.40 9.81
CA LEU A 270 26.20 12.14 10.73
C LEU A 270 24.88 12.54 10.05
N LYS A 271 24.93 12.95 8.77
CA LYS A 271 23.75 13.29 7.96
C LYS A 271 23.22 12.05 7.24
N CYS A 272 21.98 11.68 7.56
CA CYS A 272 21.38 10.48 7.00
C CYS A 272 20.93 10.70 5.55
N THR A 273 21.33 9.78 4.67
CA THR A 273 20.96 9.77 3.24
C THR A 273 19.97 8.66 2.88
N GLY A 274 19.46 7.91 3.87
CA GLY A 274 18.49 6.84 3.65
C GLY A 274 17.94 6.22 4.93
N ALA A 275 17.54 4.95 4.79
CA ALA A 275 17.54 3.90 5.83
C ALA A 275 18.13 4.25 7.19
N GLY A 276 17.35 4.32 8.28
CA GLY A 276 17.90 3.97 9.60
C GLY A 276 18.06 2.46 9.70
N GLU A 277 19.13 1.99 10.35
CA GLU A 277 19.34 0.59 10.72
C GLU A 277 18.43 0.22 11.90
N THR A 278 17.90 -1.00 11.86
CA THR A 278 17.04 -1.55 12.91
C THR A 278 17.89 -2.08 14.08
N PRO A 279 17.43 -2.00 15.34
CA PRO A 279 16.14 -1.47 15.76
C PRO A 279 16.10 0.05 15.91
N ALA A 280 15.02 0.68 15.46
CA ALA A 280 14.75 2.09 15.69
C ALA A 280 13.25 2.36 15.80
N SER A 281 12.85 3.13 16.82
CA SER A 281 11.49 3.69 16.88
C SER A 281 11.38 4.87 15.94
N LEU A 282 10.40 4.84 15.04
CA LEU A 282 10.24 5.82 13.97
C LEU A 282 9.01 6.69 14.24
N ALA A 283 9.14 8.00 14.05
CA ALA A 283 8.01 8.91 13.89
C ALA A 283 7.85 9.20 12.40
N GLU A 284 6.73 8.81 11.81
CA GLU A 284 6.47 8.86 10.37
C GLU A 284 5.43 9.92 10.05
N PHE A 285 5.62 10.64 8.94
CA PHE A 285 4.76 11.75 8.54
C PHE A 285 4.54 11.74 7.03
N THR A 286 3.32 12.09 6.64
CA THR A 286 2.95 12.52 5.29
C THR A 286 2.14 13.80 5.43
N LEU A 287 2.78 14.95 5.21
CA LEU A 287 2.14 16.25 5.28
C LEU A 287 1.23 16.45 4.08
N ALA A 288 -0.04 16.75 4.33
CA ALA A 288 -1.08 16.90 3.33
C ALA A 288 -2.27 17.67 3.93
N SER A 289 -3.44 17.58 3.29
CA SER A 289 -4.68 18.17 3.80
C SER A 289 -5.76 17.09 3.90
N PRO A 290 -5.84 16.31 5.00
CA PRO A 290 -5.09 16.44 6.27
C PRO A 290 -3.70 15.78 6.27
N ASP A 291 -2.84 16.17 7.21
CA ASP A 291 -1.57 15.47 7.50
C ASP A 291 -1.86 14.09 8.09
N PHE A 292 -1.02 13.12 7.78
CA PHE A 292 -1.00 11.79 8.38
C PHE A 292 0.30 11.58 9.15
N TYR A 293 0.21 11.05 10.36
CA TYR A 293 1.39 10.76 11.17
C TYR A 293 1.15 9.61 12.13
N ASP A 294 2.25 8.95 12.50
CA ASP A 294 2.24 7.85 13.45
C ASP A 294 3.62 7.66 14.09
N VAL A 295 3.65 6.76 15.08
CA VAL A 295 4.89 6.19 15.60
C VAL A 295 4.90 4.71 15.31
N SER A 296 5.99 4.23 14.74
CA SER A 296 6.12 2.87 14.22
C SER A 296 7.26 2.12 14.89
N LEU A 297 6.94 0.90 15.34
CA LEU A 297 7.85 -0.09 15.90
C LEU A 297 8.02 -1.30 14.97
N VAL A 298 7.57 -1.18 13.71
CA VAL A 298 7.75 -2.20 12.66
C VAL A 298 9.24 -2.52 12.47
N ASP A 299 10.07 -1.47 12.57
CA ASP A 299 11.53 -1.53 12.48
C ASP A 299 12.20 -1.73 13.84
N GLY A 300 11.43 -2.08 14.87
CA GLY A 300 11.90 -2.32 16.24
C GLY A 300 11.78 -1.11 17.15
N PHE A 301 12.44 -1.20 18.30
CA PHE A 301 12.43 -0.18 19.35
C PHE A 301 13.84 0.08 19.87
N ASN A 302 14.20 1.35 20.07
CA ASN A 302 15.44 1.73 20.76
C ASN A 302 15.22 2.81 21.82
N LEU A 303 14.33 3.77 21.54
CA LEU A 303 13.97 4.88 22.44
C LEU A 303 12.45 5.09 22.44
N PRO A 304 11.84 5.43 23.59
CA PRO A 304 10.47 5.94 23.60
C PRO A 304 10.40 7.23 22.79
N VAL A 305 9.33 7.40 22.00
CA VAL A 305 9.09 8.58 21.16
C VAL A 305 7.61 8.93 21.14
N VAL A 306 7.32 10.22 21.29
CA VAL A 306 5.96 10.77 21.32
C VAL A 306 5.86 11.92 20.33
N VAL A 307 4.79 11.93 19.54
CA VAL A 307 4.44 12.97 18.58
C VAL A 307 3.20 13.69 19.06
N THR A 308 3.34 14.99 19.35
CA THR A 308 2.28 15.86 19.84
C THR A 308 2.00 16.96 18.82
N PRO A 309 0.84 16.96 18.14
CA PRO A 309 0.42 18.09 17.32
C PRO A 309 0.09 19.31 18.19
N ILE A 310 0.44 20.51 17.73
CA ILE A 310 0.19 21.78 18.40
C ILE A 310 -0.82 22.61 17.60
N ASN A 311 -1.87 23.10 18.27
CA ASN A 311 -2.84 24.06 17.71
C ASN A 311 -3.53 23.62 16.39
N GLY A 312 -3.54 22.33 16.09
CA GLY A 312 -4.22 21.78 14.92
C GLY A 312 -5.72 21.57 15.13
N TYR A 313 -6.43 21.31 14.05
CA TYR A 313 -7.85 20.94 14.06
C TYR A 313 -8.09 19.59 13.39
N GLY A 314 -9.13 18.87 13.85
CA GLY A 314 -9.42 17.48 13.45
C GLY A 314 -9.16 16.49 14.58
N ASN A 315 -8.68 15.28 14.25
CA ASN A 315 -8.43 14.24 15.24
C ASN A 315 -7.25 14.60 16.16
N CYS A 316 -6.14 15.09 15.58
CA CYS A 316 -4.98 15.70 16.27
C CYS A 316 -4.58 15.02 17.59
N SER A 317 -4.67 13.69 17.63
CA SER A 317 -4.39 12.90 18.82
C SER A 317 -2.90 12.61 18.93
N VAL A 318 -2.39 12.57 20.16
CA VAL A 318 -0.98 12.21 20.41
C VAL A 318 -0.70 10.78 19.92
N ALA A 319 0.33 10.64 19.07
CA ALA A 319 0.85 9.34 18.63
C ALA A 319 2.13 9.03 19.41
N GLY A 320 2.43 7.75 19.66
CA GLY A 320 3.67 7.46 20.38
C GLY A 320 3.81 6.10 21.05
N CYS A 321 5.00 5.93 21.58
CA CYS A 321 5.43 4.85 22.44
C CYS A 321 6.17 5.47 23.64
N ASP A 322 5.46 5.63 24.75
CA ASP A 322 5.93 6.19 26.02
C ASP A 322 6.47 5.12 26.98
N GLY A 323 6.14 3.85 26.74
CA GLY A 323 6.75 2.71 27.43
C GLY A 323 8.16 2.41 26.95
N ASP A 324 9.04 2.00 27.86
CA ASP A 324 10.36 1.46 27.50
C ASP A 324 10.27 -0.07 27.30
N LEU A 325 10.47 -0.53 26.06
CA LEU A 325 10.42 -1.96 25.73
C LEU A 325 11.72 -2.69 26.10
N ARG A 326 12.84 -1.99 26.36
CA ARG A 326 14.15 -2.62 26.60
C ARG A 326 14.17 -3.57 27.81
N PRO A 327 13.55 -3.27 28.96
CA PRO A 327 13.57 -4.16 30.13
C PRO A 327 12.81 -5.48 29.91
N ASN A 328 11.75 -5.45 29.10
CA ASN A 328 10.85 -6.59 28.87
C ASN A 328 11.02 -7.20 27.47
N CYS A 329 12.05 -6.79 26.73
CA CYS A 329 12.29 -7.30 25.38
C CYS A 329 12.61 -8.81 25.43
N PRO A 330 11.92 -9.65 24.64
CA PRO A 330 12.25 -11.07 24.51
C PRO A 330 13.71 -11.27 24.15
N LYS A 331 14.36 -12.30 24.69
CA LYS A 331 15.81 -12.52 24.56
C LYS A 331 16.24 -12.67 23.10
N GLU A 332 15.40 -13.29 22.29
CA GLU A 332 15.55 -13.51 20.86
C GLU A 332 15.46 -12.21 20.04
N LEU A 333 14.81 -11.17 20.57
CA LEU A 333 14.68 -9.85 19.95
C LEU A 333 15.66 -8.83 20.52
N ALA A 334 16.23 -9.10 21.70
CA ALA A 334 17.07 -8.17 22.44
C ALA A 334 18.39 -7.90 21.72
N MET A 335 18.68 -6.61 21.50
CA MET A 335 20.01 -6.14 21.12
C MET A 335 20.74 -5.69 22.37
N THR A 336 21.81 -6.39 22.74
CA THR A 336 22.55 -6.13 23.98
C THR A 336 23.94 -5.53 23.73
N LYS A 337 24.33 -4.53 24.53
CA LYS A 337 25.69 -4.01 24.57
C LYS A 337 26.12 -3.80 26.03
N GLY A 338 27.32 -4.25 26.39
CA GLY A 338 27.82 -4.14 27.77
C GLY A 338 26.93 -4.80 28.82
N GLY A 339 26.22 -5.88 28.46
CA GLY A 339 25.29 -6.59 29.34
C GLY A 339 23.92 -5.91 29.54
N LYS A 340 23.64 -4.81 28.82
CA LYS A 340 22.34 -4.11 28.85
C LYS A 340 21.64 -4.21 27.51
N THR A 341 20.32 -4.36 27.50
CA THR A 341 19.50 -4.27 26.30
C THR A 341 19.43 -2.81 25.85
N VAL A 342 20.03 -2.50 24.71
CA VAL A 342 20.07 -1.15 24.12
C VAL A 342 18.96 -0.92 23.09
N GLY A 343 18.33 -2.00 22.61
CA GLY A 343 17.17 -1.96 21.73
C GLY A 343 16.49 -3.32 21.64
N CYS A 344 15.30 -3.34 21.04
CA CYS A 344 14.48 -4.52 20.81
C CYS A 344 14.14 -4.61 19.32
N LYS A 345 14.65 -5.61 18.63
CA LYS A 345 14.37 -5.85 17.20
C LYS A 345 12.92 -6.28 17.02
N SER A 346 12.35 -5.98 15.85
CA SER A 346 11.06 -6.57 15.49
C SER A 346 11.23 -8.03 15.09
N ALA A 347 10.13 -8.79 15.14
CA ALA A 347 10.13 -10.18 14.70
C ALA A 347 10.47 -10.31 13.20
N CYS A 348 10.08 -9.33 12.37
CA CYS A 348 10.46 -9.32 10.95
C CYS A 348 11.97 -9.24 10.77
N GLU A 349 12.67 -8.37 11.51
CA GLU A 349 14.12 -8.24 11.41
C GLU A 349 14.85 -9.54 11.79
N VAL A 350 14.41 -10.19 12.88
CA VAL A 350 15.07 -11.38 13.42
C VAL A 350 14.78 -12.63 12.59
N PHE A 351 13.50 -12.90 12.31
CA PHE A 351 13.08 -14.17 11.69
C PHE A 351 13.00 -14.10 10.17
N ARG A 352 12.81 -12.90 9.60
CA ARG A 352 12.73 -12.63 8.15
C ARG A 352 11.73 -13.49 7.38
N SER A 353 10.74 -14.07 8.08
CA SER A 353 9.68 -14.86 7.47
C SER A 353 8.58 -13.95 6.90
N ASP A 354 7.89 -14.43 5.88
CA ASP A 354 6.78 -13.71 5.25
C ASP A 354 5.65 -13.36 6.23
N GLU A 355 5.39 -14.19 7.24
CA GLU A 355 4.37 -13.95 8.27
C GLU A 355 4.70 -12.70 9.10
N TYR A 356 5.89 -12.63 9.72
CA TYR A 356 6.29 -11.47 10.51
C TYR A 356 6.53 -10.20 9.69
N CYS A 357 6.94 -10.34 8.44
CA CYS A 357 7.23 -9.22 7.55
C CYS A 357 6.03 -8.80 6.67
N CYS A 358 4.89 -9.47 6.79
CA CYS A 358 3.72 -9.28 5.95
C CYS A 358 4.05 -9.26 4.45
N LYS A 359 4.76 -10.28 3.97
CA LYS A 359 5.16 -10.45 2.55
C LYS A 359 4.43 -11.62 1.90
N GLY A 360 4.46 -11.66 0.57
CA GLY A 360 3.87 -12.76 -0.20
C GLY A 360 2.39 -12.96 0.12
N VAL A 361 2.02 -14.16 0.58
CA VAL A 361 0.64 -14.48 0.97
C VAL A 361 0.14 -13.68 2.18
N PHE A 362 1.05 -13.15 3.00
CA PHE A 362 0.76 -12.25 4.13
C PHE A 362 0.79 -10.76 3.73
N GLY A 363 0.84 -10.44 2.44
CA GLY A 363 0.91 -9.06 1.93
C GLY A 363 -0.39 -8.25 2.00
N ASN A 364 -1.31 -8.58 2.89
CA ASN A 364 -2.52 -7.81 3.12
C ASN A 364 -2.99 -7.91 4.60
N PRO A 365 -3.77 -6.94 5.10
CA PRO A 365 -4.25 -6.94 6.48
C PRO A 365 -5.08 -8.17 6.87
N SER A 366 -5.79 -8.79 5.93
CA SER A 366 -6.63 -9.95 6.21
C SER A 366 -5.82 -11.23 6.44
N THR A 367 -4.62 -11.32 5.87
CA THR A 367 -3.75 -12.49 6.03
C THR A 367 -2.60 -12.26 7.01
N CYS A 368 -2.06 -11.05 7.13
CA CYS A 368 -1.06 -10.73 8.15
C CYS A 368 -1.72 -10.41 9.49
N GLN A 369 -1.82 -11.43 10.35
CA GLN A 369 -2.45 -11.29 11.66
C GLN A 369 -1.43 -10.89 12.75
N PRO A 370 -1.87 -10.22 13.83
CA PRO A 370 -0.99 -9.90 14.96
C PRO A 370 -0.39 -11.15 15.60
N THR A 371 0.93 -11.18 15.74
CA THR A 371 1.70 -12.28 16.33
C THR A 371 1.92 -12.07 17.84
N SER A 372 2.48 -13.07 18.53
CA SER A 372 2.84 -12.93 19.95
C SER A 372 3.85 -11.80 20.20
N TYR A 373 4.74 -11.52 19.24
CA TYR A 373 5.72 -10.43 19.34
C TYR A 373 5.08 -9.06 19.10
N SER A 374 4.28 -8.90 18.03
CA SER A 374 3.64 -7.61 17.77
C SER A 374 2.63 -7.24 18.87
N LYS A 375 1.92 -8.22 19.43
CA LYS A 375 1.03 -8.00 20.59
C LYS A 375 1.79 -7.50 21.83
N GLN A 376 3.01 -7.97 22.09
CA GLN A 376 3.84 -7.45 23.18
C GLN A 376 4.22 -5.99 22.95
N PHE A 377 4.63 -5.65 21.73
CA PHE A 377 4.96 -4.28 21.35
C PHE A 377 3.73 -3.37 21.48
N LYS A 378 2.57 -3.84 21.04
CA LYS A 378 1.29 -3.12 21.16
C LYS A 378 0.84 -2.94 22.61
N THR A 379 1.09 -3.92 23.47
CA THR A 379 0.77 -3.84 24.90
C THR A 379 1.59 -2.75 25.58
N ALA A 380 2.90 -2.67 25.26
CA ALA A 380 3.76 -1.61 25.77
C ALA A 380 3.41 -0.24 25.19
N CYS A 381 3.02 -0.19 23.91
CA CYS A 381 2.76 1.04 23.18
C CYS A 381 1.47 0.97 22.35
N PRO A 382 0.29 1.17 22.98
CA PRO A 382 -1.01 0.99 22.32
C PRO A 382 -1.27 1.94 21.15
N ALA A 383 -0.70 3.15 21.20
CA ALA A 383 -0.84 4.18 20.19
C ALA A 383 0.37 4.29 19.23
N ALA A 384 1.11 3.18 19.05
CA ALA A 384 2.13 3.00 18.01
C ALA A 384 1.78 1.80 17.12
N TYR A 385 2.27 1.80 15.87
CA TYR A 385 2.28 0.63 15.00
C TYR A 385 3.23 -0.44 15.56
N SER A 386 2.73 -1.65 15.75
CA SER A 386 3.50 -2.80 16.21
C SER A 386 3.92 -3.76 15.10
N TYR A 387 3.26 -3.70 13.94
CA TYR A 387 3.57 -4.45 12.72
C TYR A 387 2.95 -3.75 11.49
N ALA A 388 3.28 -4.20 10.28
CA ALA A 388 2.99 -3.47 9.03
C ALA A 388 1.50 -3.19 8.75
N TYR A 389 0.58 -4.03 9.25
CA TYR A 389 -0.87 -3.87 9.06
C TYR A 389 -1.62 -3.71 10.39
N ASP A 390 -0.98 -3.10 11.39
CA ASP A 390 -1.61 -2.78 12.67
C ASP A 390 -2.83 -1.85 12.49
N ASP A 391 -3.70 -1.84 13.49
CA ASP A 391 -5.03 -1.20 13.49
C ASP A 391 -4.97 0.26 12.99
N PRO A 392 -5.94 0.69 12.14
CA PRO A 392 -6.15 2.08 11.73
C PRO A 392 -6.09 3.13 12.86
N ASN A 393 -6.31 2.75 14.12
CA ASN A 393 -6.15 3.63 15.27
C ASN A 393 -4.71 4.14 15.49
N SER A 394 -3.71 3.52 14.85
CA SER A 394 -2.30 3.86 15.00
C SER A 394 -1.89 5.04 14.10
N ILE A 395 -2.59 5.25 12.97
CA ILE A 395 -2.40 6.43 12.11
C ILE A 395 -3.30 7.57 12.59
N LYS A 396 -2.70 8.75 12.77
CA LYS A 396 -3.39 9.95 13.22
C LYS A 396 -3.48 10.95 12.08
N THR A 397 -4.54 11.73 12.10
CA THR A 397 -4.74 12.82 11.15
C THR A 397 -4.86 14.15 11.86
N CYS A 398 -4.27 15.20 11.29
CA CYS A 398 -4.38 16.55 11.82
C CYS A 398 -4.24 17.59 10.70
N SER A 399 -4.77 18.78 10.88
CA SER A 399 -4.67 19.86 9.90
C SER A 399 -4.23 21.15 10.56
N GLY A 400 -3.41 21.93 9.84
CA GLY A 400 -2.94 23.25 10.29
C GLY A 400 -2.14 23.19 11.60
N THR A 401 -1.29 22.18 11.78
CA THR A 401 -0.59 21.92 13.04
C THR A 401 0.92 21.90 12.87
N ASP A 402 1.64 22.38 13.88
CA ASP A 402 3.06 22.07 14.06
C ASP A 402 3.22 20.85 14.98
N TYR A 403 4.41 20.24 15.03
CA TYR A 403 4.62 19.00 15.78
C TYR A 403 5.76 19.14 16.81
N ILE A 404 5.53 18.62 18.01
CA ILE A 404 6.57 18.35 19.00
C ILE A 404 6.86 16.85 18.98
N ILE A 405 8.13 16.50 18.77
CA ILE A 405 8.61 15.12 18.87
C ILE A 405 9.52 15.03 20.08
N THR A 406 9.11 14.26 21.08
CA THR A 406 9.86 14.13 22.32
C THR A 406 10.35 12.70 22.50
N PHE A 407 11.66 12.54 22.70
CA PHE A 407 12.27 11.27 23.05
C PHE A 407 12.29 11.06 24.56
N CYS A 408 11.94 9.86 25.02
CA CYS A 408 11.88 9.46 26.43
C CYS A 408 10.90 10.26 27.31
N SER A 409 9.79 10.72 26.74
CA SER A 409 8.73 11.41 27.49
C SER A 409 7.50 10.53 27.67
N SER A 410 6.75 10.78 28.76
CA SER A 410 5.45 10.16 29.01
C SER A 410 4.34 11.01 28.40
N ARG A 411 3.32 10.37 27.84
CA ARG A 411 2.15 11.06 27.28
C ARG A 411 1.23 11.66 28.32
#